data_AF-A0A2C9LBM5-F1
#
_entry.id   AF-A0A2C9LBM5-F1
#
_cell.length_a   1.000
_cell.length_b   1.000
_cell.length_c   1.000
_cell.angle_alpha   90.00
_cell.angle_beta   90.00
_cell.angle_gamma   90.00
#
_symmetry.space_group_name_H-M   'P 1'
#
loop_
_entity.id
_entity.type
_entity.pdbx_description
1 polymer ?
#
loop_
_entity_poly.entity_id
_entity_poly.type
_entity_poly.pdbx_seq_one_letter_code
_entity_poly.pdbx_strand_id
1 'polypeptide(L)'
;MVYEANAMSEELDKKVKLEICLVSPKTRGLKEGMSEVMVQLRNLENGNSWLLSRNNFINRKYLMQEMFQNYTEGDPDWNVPKEKDPFWEPVSTPVLIGTSLVYLQPLAYLIDMDESLAVIDWKGKEIGQLLVSLVPCDSKWEPLSDSSYVEDPKELLGKPYYFKFKIKGARGIPGNFEKSSCSYKFYLEDKPTLTQEVKGTMNPDYQHERQISFKTVTDQLITYLTNEAILVEVWGQQKEEGMRSGSTNSNTKELMMKEKTNATPTGAAVSKPTTSAQNNGGKSAAQLASEIQDRIKKAKEKGIKMVPIEDIESALAQITGAGSGANSKSTKGTSRACLLQ
;
A
#
# COMPACT_ATOMS: atom_id res chain seq x y z
N MET A 1 19.60 -9.99 15.91
CA MET A 1 20.02 -8.69 15.32
C MET A 1 19.01 -7.56 15.55
N VAL A 2 17.84 -7.52 14.91
CA VAL A 2 16.86 -6.40 15.12
C VAL A 2 16.37 -6.34 16.57
N TYR A 3 16.11 -7.50 17.19
CA TYR A 3 15.75 -7.59 18.61
C TYR A 3 16.81 -6.96 19.53
N GLU A 4 18.10 -7.27 19.32
CA GLU A 4 19.21 -6.67 20.08
C GLU A 4 19.29 -5.16 19.87
N ALA A 5 19.10 -4.68 18.65
CA ALA A 5 19.09 -3.25 18.35
C ALA A 5 17.95 -2.52 19.09
N ASN A 6 16.76 -3.13 19.14
CA ASN A 6 15.63 -2.59 19.91
C ASN A 6 15.89 -2.62 21.42
N ALA A 7 16.53 -3.67 21.95
CA ALA A 7 16.91 -3.73 23.36
C ALA A 7 17.91 -2.63 23.72
N MET A 8 18.94 -2.41 22.90
CA MET A 8 19.88 -1.29 23.09
C MET A 8 19.18 0.06 22.99
N SER A 9 18.24 0.24 22.05
CA SER A 9 17.45 1.47 21.97
C SER A 9 16.59 1.69 23.21
N GLU A 10 16.05 0.63 23.83
CA GLU A 10 15.26 0.70 25.06
C GLU A 10 16.13 1.14 26.25
N GLU A 11 17.28 0.49 26.45
CA GLU A 11 18.20 0.78 27.57
C GLU A 11 18.84 2.17 27.45
N LEU A 12 19.19 2.59 26.23
CA LEU A 12 19.84 3.90 25.97
C LEU A 12 18.83 5.06 25.78
N ASP A 13 17.54 4.79 25.98
CA ASP A 13 16.41 5.71 25.75
C ASP A 13 16.46 6.50 24.42
N LYS A 14 16.76 5.81 23.31
CA LYS A 14 16.94 6.44 21.99
C LYS A 14 15.63 6.76 21.24
N LYS A 15 14.49 6.28 21.76
CA LYS A 15 13.13 6.53 21.26
C LYS A 15 12.94 6.11 19.80
N VAL A 16 13.62 5.04 19.41
CA VAL A 16 13.60 4.49 18.06
C VAL A 16 13.19 3.02 18.12
N LYS A 17 12.45 2.58 17.11
CA LYS A 17 12.10 1.18 16.93
C LYS A 17 12.49 0.71 15.55
N LEU A 18 13.07 -0.48 15.49
CA LEU A 18 13.49 -1.14 14.27
C LEU A 18 12.58 -2.34 13.98
N GLU A 19 12.11 -2.42 12.73
CA GLU A 19 11.23 -3.51 12.26
C GLU A 19 11.78 -4.11 10.96
N ILE A 20 11.65 -5.43 10.80
CA ILE A 20 12.03 -6.11 9.56
C ILE A 20 10.94 -5.88 8.52
N CYS A 21 11.33 -5.51 7.31
CA CYS A 21 10.42 -5.21 6.21
C CYS A 21 10.81 -6.03 4.98
N LEU A 22 9.83 -6.68 4.35
CA LEU A 22 10.02 -7.29 3.04
C LEU A 22 9.51 -6.30 1.98
N VAL A 23 10.40 -5.82 1.13
CA VAL A 23 10.08 -4.74 0.19
C VAL A 23 10.22 -5.24 -1.24
N SER A 24 9.11 -5.16 -1.97
CA SER A 24 9.02 -5.61 -3.37
C SER A 24 9.89 -4.76 -4.31
N PRO A 25 10.28 -5.27 -5.49
CA PRO A 25 10.98 -4.47 -6.50
C PRO A 25 10.22 -3.19 -6.88
N LYS A 26 8.90 -3.27 -7.09
CA LYS A 26 8.04 -2.13 -7.48
C LYS A 26 8.05 -1.00 -6.45
N THR A 27 8.12 -1.37 -5.18
CA THR A 27 8.24 -0.42 -4.05
C THR A 27 9.67 0.05 -3.80
N ARG A 28 10.64 -0.38 -4.63
CA ARG A 28 12.04 0.09 -4.65
C ARG A 28 12.39 0.83 -5.93
N GLY A 29 11.40 1.18 -6.76
CA GLY A 29 11.68 1.82 -8.05
C GLY A 29 12.08 0.86 -9.17
N LEU A 30 11.98 -0.46 -8.96
CA LEU A 30 12.36 -1.47 -9.92
C LEU A 30 11.14 -2.10 -10.60
N LYS A 31 11.23 -2.34 -11.90
CA LYS A 31 10.17 -3.04 -12.65
C LYS A 31 10.03 -4.49 -12.22
N GLU A 32 11.16 -5.17 -12.08
CA GLU A 32 11.27 -6.60 -11.79
C GLU A 32 12.37 -6.87 -10.75
N GLY A 33 12.41 -8.09 -10.24
CA GLY A 33 13.41 -8.56 -9.29
C GLY A 33 12.80 -9.26 -8.09
N MET A 34 13.66 -9.68 -7.17
CA MET A 34 13.24 -10.33 -5.94
C MET A 34 12.87 -9.28 -4.88
N SER A 35 11.99 -9.68 -3.96
CA SER A 35 11.78 -8.86 -2.76
C SER A 35 13.03 -8.86 -1.89
N GLU A 36 13.35 -7.72 -1.31
CA GLU A 36 14.53 -7.55 -0.47
C GLU A 36 14.12 -7.34 0.99
N VAL A 37 14.92 -7.91 1.90
CA VAL A 37 14.77 -7.68 3.33
C VAL A 37 15.47 -6.39 3.71
N MET A 38 14.70 -5.43 4.20
CA MET A 38 15.16 -4.15 4.72
C MET A 38 14.76 -4.00 6.19
N VAL A 39 15.23 -2.94 6.84
CA VAL A 39 14.88 -2.61 8.22
C VAL A 39 14.29 -1.21 8.26
N GLN A 40 13.04 -1.07 8.72
CA GLN A 40 12.47 0.23 9.00
C GLN A 40 13.01 0.73 10.34
N LEU A 41 13.69 1.88 10.32
CA LEU A 41 14.01 2.66 11.51
C LEU A 41 12.88 3.68 11.69
N ARG A 42 12.21 3.68 12.84
CA ARG A 42 11.10 4.58 13.14
C ARG A 42 11.34 5.35 14.43
N ASN A 43 11.26 6.66 14.37
CA ASN A 43 11.26 7.52 15.55
C ASN A 43 9.87 7.46 16.20
N LEU A 44 9.82 7.10 17.48
CA LEU A 44 8.56 6.87 18.22
C LEU A 44 7.90 8.17 18.68
N GLU A 45 8.62 9.29 18.75
CA GLU A 45 8.08 10.58 19.18
C GLU A 45 7.35 11.32 18.05
N ASN A 46 7.91 11.31 16.85
CA ASN A 46 7.35 12.03 15.70
C ASN A 46 6.80 11.10 14.61
N GLY A 47 7.00 9.79 14.72
CA GLY A 47 6.50 8.82 13.75
C GLY A 47 7.24 8.79 12.42
N ASN A 48 8.30 9.61 12.25
CA ASN A 48 9.12 9.57 11.05
C ASN A 48 9.80 8.21 10.91
N SER A 49 9.98 7.77 9.67
CA SER A 49 10.60 6.47 9.41
C SER A 49 11.46 6.45 8.15
N TRP A 50 12.42 5.55 8.13
CA TRP A 50 13.38 5.37 7.05
C TRP A 50 13.60 3.88 6.81
N LEU A 51 13.75 3.47 5.55
CA LEU A 51 14.09 2.10 5.19
C LEU A 51 15.60 1.98 5.01
N LEU A 52 16.22 1.17 5.85
CA LEU A 52 17.64 0.88 5.82
C LEU A 52 17.88 -0.41 5.06
N SER A 53 18.84 -0.39 4.13
CA SER A 53 19.31 -1.62 3.49
C SER A 53 19.95 -2.54 4.52
N ARG A 54 20.00 -3.84 4.21
CA ARG A 54 20.63 -4.85 5.08
C ARG A 54 22.04 -4.45 5.53
N ASN A 55 22.87 -3.96 4.60
CA ASN A 55 24.25 -3.58 4.90
C ASN A 55 24.32 -2.30 5.76
N ASN A 56 23.48 -1.31 5.48
CA ASN A 56 23.39 -0.10 6.30
C ASN A 56 23.01 -0.45 7.75
N PHE A 57 22.00 -1.30 7.94
CA PHE A 57 21.59 -1.75 9.27
C PHE A 57 22.70 -2.55 10.00
N ILE A 58 23.36 -3.49 9.32
CA ILE A 58 24.45 -4.27 9.93
C ILE A 58 25.58 -3.36 10.41
N ASN A 59 25.99 -2.40 9.59
CA ASN A 59 27.05 -1.45 9.96
C ASN A 59 26.62 -0.59 11.15
N ARG A 60 25.39 -0.06 11.15
CA ARG A 60 24.85 0.69 12.28
C ARG A 60 24.76 -0.15 13.55
N LYS A 61 24.39 -1.43 13.43
CA LYS A 61 24.28 -2.32 14.58
C LYS A 61 25.61 -2.47 15.33
N TYR A 62 26.74 -2.54 14.62
CA TYR A 62 28.06 -2.57 15.28
C TYR A 62 28.32 -1.29 16.08
N LEU A 63 27.97 -0.13 15.51
CA LEU A 63 28.09 1.16 16.21
C LEU A 63 27.12 1.25 17.41
N MET A 64 25.92 0.69 17.31
CA MET A 64 24.98 0.60 18.44
C MET A 64 25.57 -0.25 19.57
N GLN A 65 26.24 -1.37 19.25
CA GLN A 65 26.88 -2.24 20.23
C GLN A 65 28.06 -1.55 20.92
N GLU A 66 28.89 -0.83 20.17
CA GLU A 66 29.99 -0.02 20.72
C GLU A 66 29.46 1.07 21.67
N MET A 67 28.45 1.82 21.23
CA MET A 67 27.79 2.83 22.07
C MET A 67 27.22 2.23 23.36
N PHE A 68 26.57 1.06 23.28
CA PHE A 68 26.00 0.38 24.44
C PHE A 68 27.09 -0.16 25.39
N GLN A 69 28.22 -0.62 24.86
CA GLN A 69 29.36 -1.05 25.67
C GLN A 69 29.94 0.13 26.45
N ASN A 70 30.18 1.27 25.80
CA ASN A 70 30.68 2.49 26.45
C ASN A 70 29.73 2.96 27.56
N TYR A 71 28.42 2.91 27.32
CA TYR A 71 27.39 3.19 28.33
C TYR A 71 27.52 2.26 29.54
N THR A 72 27.69 0.95 29.31
CA THR A 72 27.79 -0.07 30.37
C THR A 72 29.08 0.08 31.19
N GLU A 73 30.17 0.51 30.55
CA GLU A 73 31.45 0.79 31.21
C GLU A 73 31.46 2.12 31.98
N GLY A 74 30.40 2.91 31.86
CA GLY A 74 30.26 4.20 32.54
C GLY A 74 31.12 5.31 31.91
N ASP A 75 31.49 5.17 30.63
CA ASP A 75 32.19 6.22 29.89
C ASP A 75 31.32 7.48 29.84
N PRO A 76 31.74 8.63 30.40
CA PRO A 76 30.91 9.84 30.40
C PRO A 76 30.55 10.36 29.00
N ASP A 77 31.31 9.99 27.97
CA ASP A 77 31.17 10.46 26.59
C ASP A 77 30.44 9.44 25.68
N TRP A 78 29.84 8.38 26.25
CA TRP A 78 29.09 7.37 25.49
C TRP A 78 27.97 7.99 24.62
N ASN A 79 27.36 9.08 25.10
CA ASN A 79 26.27 9.75 24.42
C ASN A 79 26.80 10.80 23.43
N VAL A 80 27.09 10.32 22.23
CA VAL A 80 27.62 11.15 21.14
C VAL A 80 26.59 12.14 20.58
N PRO A 81 27.02 13.21 19.88
CA PRO A 81 26.12 14.12 19.17
C PRO A 81 25.23 13.40 18.14
N LYS A 82 24.06 14.02 17.85
CA LYS A 82 23.00 13.49 16.96
C LYS A 82 23.53 12.95 15.63
N GLU A 83 24.49 13.64 15.02
CA GLU A 83 25.06 13.30 13.71
C GLU A 83 25.95 12.03 13.73
N LYS A 84 26.39 11.61 14.92
CA LYS A 84 27.17 10.39 15.14
C LYS A 84 26.34 9.27 15.79
N ASP A 85 25.08 9.56 16.16
CA ASP A 85 24.22 8.59 16.83
C ASP A 85 23.75 7.51 15.85
N PRO A 86 24.06 6.23 16.08
CA PRO A 86 23.71 5.15 15.16
C PRO A 86 22.20 4.84 15.12
N PHE A 87 21.41 5.39 16.06
CA PHE A 87 19.94 5.30 16.07
C PHE A 87 19.27 6.45 15.31
N TRP A 88 20.04 7.42 14.80
CA TRP A 88 19.50 8.61 14.17
C TRP A 88 19.62 8.60 12.64
N GLU A 89 18.66 9.27 11.98
CA GLU A 89 18.67 9.56 10.55
C GLU A 89 18.13 10.99 10.32
N PRO A 90 18.77 11.81 9.48
CA PRO A 90 18.28 13.14 9.18
C PRO A 90 16.94 13.15 8.45
N VAL A 91 16.09 14.11 8.79
CA VAL A 91 14.82 14.34 8.08
C VAL A 91 15.02 14.87 6.66
N SER A 92 16.21 15.42 6.38
CA SER A 92 16.65 15.80 5.04
C SER A 92 17.00 14.60 4.15
N THR A 93 17.17 13.40 4.72
CA THR A 93 17.33 12.16 3.93
C THR A 93 16.03 11.93 3.13
N PRO A 94 16.09 11.93 1.78
CA PRO A 94 14.92 11.64 0.97
C PRO A 94 14.41 10.24 1.24
N VAL A 95 13.09 10.11 1.40
CA VAL A 95 12.41 8.84 1.56
C VAL A 95 11.39 8.65 0.45
N LEU A 96 11.25 7.41 0.00
CA LEU A 96 10.22 7.03 -0.94
C LEU A 96 8.89 7.01 -0.19
N ILE A 97 7.99 7.92 -0.56
CA ILE A 97 6.63 7.98 -0.03
C ILE A 97 5.87 6.76 -0.55
N GLY A 98 5.89 6.57 -1.87
CA GLY A 98 5.28 5.42 -2.55
C GLY A 98 5.52 5.46 -4.05
N THR A 99 4.97 4.49 -4.76
CA THR A 99 5.07 4.39 -6.22
C THR A 99 3.70 4.29 -6.89
N SER A 100 3.62 4.75 -8.13
CA SER A 100 2.44 4.68 -8.98
C SER A 100 2.83 4.14 -10.36
N LEU A 101 2.03 3.24 -10.92
CA LEU A 101 2.25 2.64 -12.24
C LEU A 101 1.37 3.31 -13.28
N VAL A 102 1.99 3.97 -14.26
CA VAL A 102 1.32 4.64 -15.37
C VAL A 102 1.41 3.76 -16.61
N TYR A 103 0.32 3.10 -16.99
CA TYR A 103 0.27 2.24 -18.17
C TYR A 103 0.36 3.06 -19.45
N LEU A 104 1.19 2.61 -20.39
CA LEU A 104 1.47 3.34 -21.63
C LEU A 104 0.57 2.96 -22.79
N GLN A 105 -0.26 1.92 -22.62
CA GLN A 105 -1.08 1.36 -23.68
C GLN A 105 -1.89 2.41 -24.46
N PRO A 106 -2.49 3.46 -23.84
CA PRO A 106 -3.20 4.49 -24.60
C PRO A 106 -2.35 5.16 -25.70
N LEU A 107 -1.06 5.39 -25.44
CA LEU A 107 -0.15 5.97 -26.42
C LEU A 107 0.07 5.05 -27.63
N ALA A 108 0.04 3.73 -27.45
CA ALA A 108 0.17 2.79 -28.56
C ALA A 108 -0.96 2.92 -29.59
N TYR A 109 -2.12 3.44 -29.18
CA TYR A 109 -3.30 3.63 -30.01
C TYR A 109 -3.56 5.11 -30.36
N LEU A 110 -2.63 6.02 -30.02
CA LEU A 110 -2.82 7.48 -30.14
C LEU A 110 -4.02 8.03 -29.35
N ILE A 111 -4.32 7.39 -28.22
CA ILE A 111 -5.38 7.80 -27.30
C ILE A 111 -4.75 8.59 -26.14
N ASP A 112 -5.38 9.70 -25.77
CA ASP A 112 -5.02 10.47 -24.59
C ASP A 112 -5.47 9.78 -23.30
N MET A 113 -4.77 10.08 -22.22
CA MET A 113 -5.07 9.53 -20.90
C MET A 113 -5.01 10.67 -19.89
N ASP A 114 -5.98 10.70 -18.98
CA ASP A 114 -6.03 11.62 -17.85
C ASP A 114 -6.60 10.88 -16.64
N GLU A 115 -5.72 10.42 -15.75
CA GLU A 115 -6.05 9.47 -14.69
C GLU A 115 -5.54 9.91 -13.32
N SER A 116 -6.25 9.46 -12.29
CA SER A 116 -5.87 9.55 -10.88
C SER A 116 -5.49 8.14 -10.43
N LEU A 117 -4.20 7.91 -10.20
CA LEU A 117 -3.63 6.58 -9.95
C LEU A 117 -3.18 6.44 -8.50
N ALA A 118 -3.38 5.28 -7.89
CA ALA A 118 -2.99 5.05 -6.50
C ALA A 118 -1.47 5.17 -6.29
N VAL A 119 -1.08 5.91 -5.25
CA VAL A 119 0.29 5.90 -4.71
C VAL A 119 0.36 4.83 -3.63
N ILE A 120 1.16 3.80 -3.88
CA ILE A 120 1.28 2.62 -3.03
C ILE A 120 2.57 2.69 -2.23
N ASP A 121 2.48 2.55 -0.91
CA ASP A 121 3.65 2.50 -0.03
C ASP A 121 4.36 1.14 -0.10
N TRP A 122 5.47 1.01 0.62
CA TRP A 122 6.23 -0.24 0.68
C TRP A 122 5.46 -1.41 1.30
N LYS A 123 4.39 -1.15 2.07
CA LYS A 123 3.51 -2.16 2.67
C LYS A 123 2.38 -2.59 1.73
N GLY A 124 2.30 -2.00 0.53
CA GLY A 124 1.22 -2.26 -0.41
C GLY A 124 -0.06 -1.48 -0.09
N LYS A 125 0.00 -0.47 0.78
CA LYS A 125 -1.14 0.37 1.15
C LYS A 125 -1.23 1.59 0.24
N GLU A 126 -2.45 1.90 -0.22
CA GLU A 126 -2.72 3.18 -0.86
C GLU A 126 -2.63 4.33 0.15
N ILE A 127 -1.75 5.29 -0.13
CA ILE A 127 -1.43 6.43 0.74
C ILE A 127 -1.66 7.78 0.04
N GLY A 128 -2.28 7.78 -1.13
CA GLY A 128 -2.57 8.97 -1.91
C GLY A 128 -2.85 8.62 -3.37
N GLN A 129 -3.05 9.63 -4.20
CA GLN A 129 -3.29 9.49 -5.63
C GLN A 129 -2.39 10.43 -6.43
N LEU A 130 -1.82 9.94 -7.53
CA LEU A 130 -1.02 10.69 -8.48
C LEU A 130 -1.89 11.06 -9.68
N LEU A 131 -1.92 12.35 -10.02
CA LEU A 131 -2.66 12.88 -11.16
C LEU A 131 -1.73 12.95 -12.37
N VAL A 132 -1.98 12.12 -13.39
CA VAL A 132 -1.12 12.00 -14.57
C VAL A 132 -1.91 12.15 -15.85
N SER A 133 -1.23 12.60 -16.91
CA SER A 133 -1.83 12.63 -18.24
C SER A 133 -0.80 12.29 -19.32
N LEU A 134 -1.26 11.54 -20.32
CA LEU A 134 -0.55 11.21 -21.55
C LEU A 134 -1.29 11.86 -22.71
N VAL A 135 -0.60 12.65 -23.53
CA VAL A 135 -1.24 13.38 -24.63
C VAL A 135 -0.44 13.14 -25.91
N PRO A 136 -0.91 12.29 -26.83
CA PRO A 136 -0.39 12.21 -28.19
C PRO A 136 -0.41 13.57 -28.87
N CYS A 137 0.65 13.92 -29.60
CA CYS A 137 0.80 15.23 -30.23
C CYS A 137 1.26 15.13 -31.69
N ASP A 138 1.05 16.21 -32.43
CA ASP A 138 1.70 16.44 -33.71
C ASP A 138 3.15 16.95 -33.52
N SER A 139 3.84 17.25 -34.64
CA SER A 139 5.20 17.78 -34.63
C SER A 139 5.34 19.20 -34.08
N LYS A 140 4.23 19.90 -33.84
CA LYS A 140 4.16 21.23 -33.23
C LYS A 140 3.81 21.17 -31.74
N TRP A 141 3.68 19.97 -31.17
CA TRP A 141 3.26 19.73 -29.79
C TRP A 141 1.81 20.11 -29.51
N GLU A 142 0.97 20.16 -30.53
CA GLU A 142 -0.48 20.30 -30.36
C GLU A 142 -1.09 18.92 -30.15
N PRO A 143 -2.06 18.77 -29.23
CA PRO A 143 -2.77 17.50 -29.03
C PRO A 143 -3.39 17.00 -30.34
N LEU A 144 -3.31 15.70 -30.58
CA LEU A 144 -4.04 15.07 -31.68
C LEU A 144 -5.55 15.15 -31.43
N SER A 145 -6.36 15.12 -32.49
CA SER A 145 -7.81 15.03 -32.35
C SER A 145 -8.24 13.65 -31.88
N ASP A 146 -9.37 13.54 -31.19
CA ASP A 146 -9.95 12.28 -30.71
C ASP A 146 -10.21 11.26 -31.82
N SER A 147 -10.31 11.72 -33.07
CA SER A 147 -10.48 10.89 -34.27
C SER A 147 -9.16 10.37 -34.87
N SER A 148 -8.01 10.70 -34.28
CA SER A 148 -6.68 10.36 -34.80
C SER A 148 -6.13 9.02 -34.28
N TYR A 149 -6.97 8.22 -33.59
CA TYR A 149 -6.56 6.93 -33.07
C TYR A 149 -6.23 5.93 -34.18
N VAL A 150 -5.44 4.90 -33.85
CA VAL A 150 -5.16 3.76 -34.74
C VAL A 150 -5.80 2.50 -34.18
N GLU A 151 -6.20 1.56 -35.04
CA GLU A 151 -6.73 0.26 -34.59
C GLU A 151 -5.62 -0.74 -34.29
N ASP A 152 -4.53 -0.71 -35.07
CA ASP A 152 -3.33 -1.51 -34.84
C ASP A 152 -2.14 -0.59 -34.52
N PRO A 153 -1.49 -0.72 -33.34
CA PRO A 153 -0.27 0.02 -33.01
C PRO A 153 0.86 -0.12 -34.03
N LYS A 154 0.87 -1.17 -34.86
CA LYS A 154 1.83 -1.35 -35.96
C LYS A 154 1.72 -0.28 -37.04
N GLU A 155 0.59 0.41 -37.14
CA GLU A 155 0.44 1.56 -38.04
C GLU A 155 1.40 2.72 -37.70
N LEU A 156 1.94 2.75 -36.47
CA LEU A 156 2.94 3.72 -36.05
C LEU A 156 4.34 3.38 -36.57
N LEU A 157 4.61 2.13 -36.97
CA LEU A 157 5.94 1.66 -37.33
C LEU A 157 6.57 2.51 -38.45
N GLY A 158 7.80 2.96 -38.24
CA GLY A 158 8.52 3.78 -39.21
C GLY A 158 8.16 5.27 -39.21
N LYS A 159 7.09 5.68 -38.52
CA LYS A 159 6.65 7.09 -38.45
C LYS A 159 7.30 7.84 -37.27
N PRO A 160 7.42 9.18 -37.35
CA PRO A 160 7.77 9.96 -36.18
C PRO A 160 6.59 9.97 -35.19
N TYR A 161 6.90 10.03 -33.90
CA TYR A 161 5.88 10.04 -32.85
C TYR A 161 6.22 11.04 -31.75
N TYR A 162 5.22 11.79 -31.29
CA TYR A 162 5.33 12.87 -30.32
C TYR A 162 4.21 12.73 -29.29
N PHE A 163 4.53 12.93 -28.02
CA PHE A 163 3.52 13.00 -26.96
C PHE A 163 4.06 13.74 -25.74
N LYS A 164 3.14 14.22 -24.91
CA LYS A 164 3.44 14.85 -23.62
C LYS A 164 3.15 13.86 -22.49
N PHE A 165 4.13 13.67 -21.62
CA PHE A 165 3.95 13.02 -20.32
C PHE A 165 3.82 14.09 -19.25
N LYS A 166 2.68 14.13 -18.56
CA LYS A 166 2.40 15.15 -17.54
C LYS A 166 2.18 14.51 -16.17
N ILE A 167 2.83 15.06 -15.16
CA ILE A 167 2.50 14.81 -13.75
C ILE A 167 1.91 16.11 -13.22
N LYS A 168 0.58 16.15 -13.12
CA LYS A 168 -0.15 17.36 -12.70
C LYS A 168 0.09 17.64 -11.22
N GLY A 169 0.04 16.59 -10.39
CA GLY A 169 0.14 16.69 -8.94
C GLY A 169 -0.11 15.36 -8.26
N ALA A 170 -0.18 15.39 -6.93
CA ALA A 170 -0.70 14.29 -6.12
C ALA A 170 -1.76 14.80 -5.15
N ARG A 171 -2.58 13.89 -4.60
CA ARG A 171 -3.65 14.17 -3.65
C ARG A 171 -3.60 13.19 -2.49
N GLY A 172 -3.83 13.68 -1.28
CA GLY A 172 -3.94 12.86 -0.08
C GLY A 172 -2.65 12.17 0.38
N ILE A 173 -1.46 12.59 -0.08
CA ILE A 173 -0.19 12.03 0.40
C ILE A 173 0.01 12.33 1.91
N PRO A 174 0.79 11.56 2.66
CA PRO A 174 0.94 11.77 4.10
C PRO A 174 1.41 13.19 4.48
N GLY A 175 0.82 13.76 5.54
CA GLY A 175 1.04 15.17 5.93
C GLY A 175 2.36 15.47 6.66
N ASN A 176 3.20 14.45 6.88
CA ASN A 176 4.49 14.56 7.58
C ASN A 176 5.67 14.89 6.67
N PHE A 177 5.43 15.23 5.40
CA PHE A 177 6.47 15.63 4.47
C PHE A 177 6.55 17.16 4.36
N GLU A 178 7.77 17.69 4.51
CA GLU A 178 8.09 19.10 4.33
C GLU A 178 8.11 19.48 2.85
N LYS A 179 8.52 18.54 2.00
CA LYS A 179 8.47 18.68 0.54
C LYS A 179 8.39 17.33 -0.13
N SER A 180 7.86 17.33 -1.34
CA SER A 180 7.76 16.14 -2.19
C SER A 180 8.12 16.45 -3.64
N SER A 181 8.55 15.43 -4.37
CA SER A 181 8.83 15.46 -5.81
C SER A 181 8.58 14.08 -6.41
N CYS A 182 8.51 14.00 -7.74
CA CYS A 182 8.40 12.74 -8.46
C CYS A 182 9.69 12.42 -9.24
N SER A 183 9.98 11.14 -9.36
CA SER A 183 11.08 10.57 -10.15
C SER A 183 10.53 9.48 -11.08
N TYR A 184 10.93 9.48 -12.35
CA TYR A 184 10.54 8.44 -13.29
C TYR A 184 11.56 8.29 -14.43
N LYS A 185 11.56 7.12 -15.09
CA LYS A 185 12.37 6.85 -16.28
C LYS A 185 11.46 6.48 -17.44
N PHE A 186 11.75 7.00 -18.63
CA PHE A 186 11.02 6.63 -19.83
C PHE A 186 11.88 5.71 -20.70
N TYR A 187 11.34 4.55 -21.06
CA TYR A 187 11.92 3.64 -22.04
C TYR A 187 13.38 3.26 -21.73
N LEU A 188 14.31 3.56 -22.64
CA LEU A 188 15.74 3.21 -22.56
C LEU A 188 16.59 4.28 -21.85
N GLU A 189 15.98 5.15 -21.06
CA GLU A 189 16.71 6.20 -20.33
C GLU A 189 17.44 5.66 -19.10
N ASP A 190 18.74 5.91 -19.02
CA ASP A 190 19.54 5.53 -17.85
C ASP A 190 19.27 6.42 -16.64
N LYS A 191 19.07 7.73 -16.89
CA LYS A 191 18.90 8.74 -15.84
C LYS A 191 17.42 9.06 -15.62
N PRO A 192 16.96 9.11 -14.36
CA PRO A 192 15.60 9.51 -14.06
C PRO A 192 15.38 11.00 -14.37
N THR A 193 14.16 11.32 -14.79
CA THR A 193 13.63 12.69 -14.78
C THR A 193 13.08 12.98 -13.39
N LEU A 194 13.43 14.15 -12.85
CA LEU A 194 12.92 14.64 -11.57
C LEU A 194 12.00 15.83 -11.81
N THR A 195 10.88 15.87 -11.11
CA THR A 195 10.03 17.06 -11.08
C THR A 195 10.60 18.11 -10.13
N GLN A 196 10.04 19.32 -10.17
CA GLN A 196 10.30 20.31 -9.12
C GLN A 196 9.78 19.81 -7.76
N GLU A 197 10.43 20.27 -6.69
CA GLU A 197 9.99 20.01 -5.32
C GLU A 197 8.86 20.96 -4.94
N VAL A 198 7.77 20.41 -4.38
CA VAL A 198 6.63 21.18 -3.87
C VAL A 198 6.61 21.05 -2.35
N LYS A 199 6.49 22.19 -1.66
CA LYS A 199 6.59 22.27 -0.19
C LYS A 199 5.24 22.14 0.51
N GLY A 200 5.23 21.44 1.64
CA GLY A 200 4.31 21.65 2.76
C GLY A 200 2.83 21.34 2.48
N THR A 201 2.51 20.40 1.61
CA THR A 201 1.12 20.06 1.27
C THR A 201 0.91 18.57 1.04
N MET A 202 -0.27 18.07 1.44
CA MET A 202 -0.77 16.73 1.11
C MET A 202 -1.31 16.65 -0.32
N ASN A 203 -1.46 17.78 -1.00
CA ASN A 203 -2.01 17.90 -2.34
C ASN A 203 -1.07 18.72 -3.24
N PRO A 204 0.17 18.25 -3.50
CA PRO A 204 1.13 19.00 -4.29
C PRO A 204 0.68 19.11 -5.75
N ASP A 205 0.88 20.29 -6.35
CA ASP A 205 0.73 20.50 -7.79
C ASP A 205 2.12 20.60 -8.40
N TYR A 206 2.57 19.51 -9.03
CA TYR A 206 3.90 19.44 -9.63
C TYR A 206 3.98 20.18 -10.96
N GLN A 207 2.85 20.34 -11.66
CA GLN A 207 2.74 21.02 -12.96
C GLN A 207 3.83 20.60 -13.95
N HIS A 208 4.23 19.33 -13.90
CA HIS A 208 5.33 18.81 -14.67
C HIS A 208 4.82 18.37 -16.03
N GLU A 209 5.45 18.86 -17.10
CA GLU A 209 5.21 18.43 -18.47
C GLU A 209 6.54 18.09 -19.12
N ARG A 210 6.62 16.92 -19.74
CA ARG A 210 7.75 16.50 -20.55
C ARG A 210 7.29 16.12 -21.95
N GLN A 211 7.89 16.77 -22.93
CA GLN A 211 7.73 16.47 -24.35
C GLN A 211 8.67 15.33 -24.74
N ILE A 212 8.13 14.23 -25.25
CA ILE A 212 8.89 13.04 -25.66
C ILE A 212 8.65 12.82 -27.15
N SER A 213 9.72 12.58 -27.89
CA SER A 213 9.66 12.36 -29.34
C SER A 213 10.56 11.23 -29.80
N PHE A 214 10.10 10.54 -30.82
CA PHE A 214 10.84 9.51 -31.53
C PHE A 214 10.83 9.86 -33.01
N LYS A 215 12.01 9.93 -33.64
CA LYS A 215 12.13 10.18 -35.08
C LYS A 215 11.50 9.07 -35.91
N THR A 216 11.58 7.85 -35.41
CA THR A 216 11.08 6.64 -36.05
C THR A 216 10.64 5.68 -34.96
N VAL A 217 9.36 5.29 -34.97
CA VAL A 217 8.83 4.26 -34.10
C VAL A 217 9.32 2.90 -34.55
N THR A 218 9.82 2.11 -33.61
CA THR A 218 10.30 0.73 -33.80
C THR A 218 9.32 -0.28 -33.20
N ASP A 219 9.41 -1.55 -33.60
CA ASP A 219 8.61 -2.62 -32.98
C ASP A 219 8.86 -2.75 -31.47
N GLN A 220 10.09 -2.48 -31.02
CA GLN A 220 10.44 -2.46 -29.59
C GLN A 220 9.71 -1.34 -28.84
N LEU A 221 9.62 -0.15 -29.44
CA LEU A 221 8.89 0.96 -28.85
C LEU A 221 7.38 0.66 -28.81
N ILE A 222 6.82 0.09 -29.88
CA ILE A 222 5.41 -0.33 -29.88
C ILE A 222 5.17 -1.36 -28.77
N THR A 223 6.02 -2.39 -28.69
CA THR A 223 5.93 -3.42 -27.64
C THR A 223 5.99 -2.81 -26.24
N TYR A 224 6.86 -1.83 -26.03
CA TYR A 224 6.97 -1.09 -24.79
C TYR A 224 5.72 -0.27 -24.50
N LEU A 225 5.23 0.54 -25.44
CA LEU A 225 4.02 1.33 -25.25
C LEU A 225 2.81 0.44 -24.97
N THR A 226 2.69 -0.71 -25.63
CA THR A 226 1.55 -1.61 -25.46
C THR A 226 1.55 -2.33 -24.11
N ASN A 227 2.71 -2.82 -23.64
CA ASN A 227 2.76 -3.76 -22.52
C ASN A 227 3.33 -3.18 -21.22
N GLU A 228 4.07 -2.07 -21.29
CA GLU A 228 4.81 -1.55 -20.15
C GLU A 228 4.10 -0.39 -19.45
N ALA A 229 4.57 -0.13 -18.24
CA ALA A 229 4.19 1.04 -17.46
C ALA A 229 5.42 1.83 -17.05
N ILE A 230 5.25 3.14 -16.90
CA ILE A 230 6.21 3.98 -16.19
C ILE A 230 5.95 3.81 -14.70
N LEU A 231 6.98 3.42 -13.97
CA LEU A 231 6.96 3.49 -12.51
C LEU A 231 7.34 4.92 -12.10
N VAL A 232 6.38 5.65 -11.57
CA VAL A 232 6.60 6.98 -10.97
C VAL A 232 6.80 6.79 -9.48
N GLU A 233 7.93 7.28 -8.99
CA GLU A 233 8.28 7.29 -7.57
C GLU A 233 7.92 8.66 -6.99
N VAL A 234 7.15 8.69 -5.91
CA VAL A 234 6.89 9.91 -5.14
C VAL A 234 7.86 9.94 -3.97
N TRP A 235 8.77 10.91 -3.96
CA TRP A 235 9.80 11.09 -2.96
C TRP A 235 9.45 12.27 -2.04
N GLY A 236 9.94 12.25 -0.80
CA GLY A 236 9.78 13.37 0.12
C GLY A 236 10.87 13.48 1.17
N GLN A 237 10.97 14.67 1.76
CA GLN A 237 11.74 14.91 2.99
C GLN A 237 10.77 15.12 4.14
N GLN A 238 11.02 14.46 5.26
CA GLN A 238 10.11 14.47 6.39
C GLN A 238 10.22 15.81 7.16
N LYS A 239 9.17 16.21 7.87
CA LYS A 239 9.19 17.34 8.82
C LYS A 239 9.91 16.93 10.11
N GLU A 240 10.58 17.85 10.79
CA GLU A 240 11.23 17.54 12.08
C GLU A 240 10.18 17.12 13.14
N GLU A 241 9.00 17.76 13.16
CA GLU A 241 7.90 17.36 14.02
C GLU A 241 7.14 16.09 13.57
N GLY A 242 7.38 15.59 12.35
CA GLY A 242 6.70 14.42 11.80
C GLY A 242 5.17 14.47 11.92
N MET A 243 4.56 13.37 12.39
CA MET A 243 3.13 13.26 12.76
C MET A 243 2.90 13.38 14.27
N ARG A 244 3.72 14.14 15.01
CA ARG A 244 3.63 14.28 16.49
C ARG A 244 2.18 14.34 16.98
N SER A 245 1.78 13.37 17.79
CA SER A 245 0.51 13.36 18.51
C SER A 245 0.79 13.57 19.99
N GLY A 246 0.84 14.84 20.40
CA GLY A 246 1.01 15.24 21.80
C GLY A 246 2.43 15.07 22.38
N SER A 247 2.72 15.86 23.41
CA SER A 247 3.94 15.73 24.21
C SER A 247 3.79 14.51 25.12
N THR A 248 4.50 13.43 24.82
CA THR A 248 4.68 12.33 25.76
C THR A 248 6.11 12.36 26.26
N ASN A 249 6.30 12.76 27.52
CA ASN A 249 7.55 12.63 28.27
C ASN A 249 7.91 11.15 28.57
N SER A 250 7.52 10.24 27.67
CA SER A 250 7.67 8.80 27.80
C SER A 250 9.05 8.37 27.33
N ASN A 251 9.66 7.48 28.10
CA ASN A 251 10.85 6.76 27.67
C ASN A 251 10.52 5.75 26.55
N THR A 252 11.56 5.20 25.95
CA THR A 252 11.51 4.28 24.83
C THR A 252 10.70 3.02 25.16
N LYS A 253 10.87 2.48 26.37
CA LYS A 253 10.13 1.31 26.84
C LYS A 253 8.62 1.54 26.83
N GLU A 254 8.18 2.66 27.40
CA GLU A 254 6.76 3.04 27.41
C GLU A 254 6.21 3.25 26.00
N LEU A 255 6.98 3.91 25.12
CA LEU A 255 6.58 4.14 23.73
C LEU A 255 6.44 2.82 22.96
N MET A 256 7.39 1.89 23.11
CA MET A 256 7.32 0.57 22.49
C MET A 256 6.17 -0.29 23.04
N MET A 257 5.85 -0.19 24.33
CA MET A 257 4.69 -0.86 24.93
C MET A 257 3.36 -0.32 24.38
N LYS A 258 3.21 1.00 24.27
CA LYS A 258 2.01 1.65 23.70
C LYS A 258 1.73 1.21 22.27
N GLU A 259 2.77 1.02 21.44
CA GLU A 259 2.58 0.50 20.09
C GLU A 259 2.12 -0.96 20.08
N LYS A 260 2.65 -1.81 20.97
CA LYS A 260 2.21 -3.22 21.07
C LYS A 260 0.74 -3.32 21.45
N THR A 261 0.24 -2.45 22.33
CA THR A 261 -1.19 -2.44 22.70
C THR A 261 -2.08 -1.93 21.57
N ASN A 262 -1.60 -0.94 20.80
CA ASN A 262 -2.34 -0.39 19.66
C ASN A 262 -2.32 -1.31 18.41
N ALA A 263 -1.39 -2.27 18.33
CA ALA A 263 -1.25 -3.20 17.21
C ALA A 263 -2.20 -4.42 17.26
N THR A 264 -3.17 -4.45 18.19
CA THR A 264 -4.22 -5.47 18.18
C THR A 264 -5.18 -5.20 17.00
N PRO A 265 -5.46 -6.17 16.11
CA PRO A 265 -6.32 -5.92 14.97
C PRO A 265 -7.74 -5.65 15.46
N THR A 266 -8.22 -4.43 15.23
CA THR A 266 -9.64 -4.11 15.22
C THR A 266 -10.30 -4.89 14.09
N GLY A 267 -10.78 -6.09 14.40
CA GLY A 267 -11.84 -6.72 13.63
C GLY A 267 -13.03 -5.77 13.56
N ALA A 268 -13.45 -5.47 12.33
CA ALA A 268 -14.68 -4.79 11.93
C ALA A 268 -15.62 -4.33 13.07
N ALA A 269 -15.40 -3.12 13.57
CA ALA A 269 -16.46 -2.36 14.23
C ALA A 269 -17.33 -1.73 13.14
N VAL A 270 -18.30 -2.50 12.63
CA VAL A 270 -19.41 -1.93 11.88
C VAL A 270 -20.22 -1.08 12.88
N SER A 271 -20.32 0.21 12.58
CA SER A 271 -21.21 1.15 13.23
C SER A 271 -22.64 0.62 13.20
N LYS A 272 -23.22 0.33 14.37
CA LYS A 272 -24.67 0.14 14.50
C LYS A 272 -25.35 1.50 14.46
N PRO A 273 -26.39 1.71 13.64
CA PRO A 273 -27.33 2.79 13.84
C PRO A 273 -28.15 2.54 15.11
N THR A 274 -28.40 3.62 15.82
CA THR A 274 -29.28 3.73 16.97
C THR A 274 -30.69 3.28 16.61
N THR A 275 -31.22 2.25 17.28
CA THR A 275 -32.68 2.07 17.37
C THR A 275 -33.04 1.38 18.68
N SER A 276 -34.05 1.94 19.33
CA SER A 276 -34.63 1.63 20.62
C SER A 276 -34.94 0.14 20.84
N ALA A 277 -34.60 -0.33 22.03
CA ALA A 277 -34.94 -1.65 22.55
C ALA A 277 -36.47 -1.83 22.68
N GLN A 278 -36.98 -2.93 22.12
CA GLN A 278 -38.19 -3.58 22.60
C GLN A 278 -37.85 -5.03 22.96
N ASN A 279 -38.07 -5.35 24.24
CA ASN A 279 -38.01 -6.67 24.83
C ASN A 279 -39.00 -7.63 24.14
N ASN A 280 -38.52 -8.78 23.68
CA ASN A 280 -39.33 -10.00 23.59
C ASN A 280 -38.44 -11.23 23.82
N GLY A 281 -38.88 -12.12 24.70
CA GLY A 281 -38.11 -13.21 25.31
C GLY A 281 -37.73 -14.35 24.36
N GLY A 282 -36.69 -14.14 23.54
CA GLY A 282 -35.98 -15.20 22.81
C GLY A 282 -34.74 -15.69 23.58
N LYS A 283 -34.45 -17.00 23.49
CA LYS A 283 -33.23 -17.63 24.05
C LYS A 283 -31.97 -16.86 23.61
N SER A 284 -30.99 -16.70 24.51
CA SER A 284 -29.77 -15.93 24.20
C SER A 284 -28.90 -16.62 23.14
N ALA A 285 -28.13 -15.83 22.38
CA ALA A 285 -27.24 -16.35 21.33
C ALA A 285 -26.25 -17.43 21.84
N ALA A 286 -25.87 -17.36 23.13
CA ALA A 286 -25.00 -18.35 23.76
C ALA A 286 -25.71 -19.71 23.98
N GLN A 287 -27.01 -19.70 24.33
CA GLN A 287 -27.80 -20.93 24.45
C GLN A 287 -28.02 -21.58 23.07
N LEU A 288 -28.16 -20.76 22.03
CA LEU A 288 -28.33 -21.21 20.65
C LEU A 288 -27.07 -21.91 20.11
N ALA A 289 -25.89 -21.35 20.38
CA ALA A 289 -24.61 -21.93 19.98
C ALA A 289 -24.38 -23.31 20.62
N SER A 290 -24.77 -23.47 21.89
CA SER A 290 -24.69 -24.75 22.61
C SER A 290 -25.60 -25.81 21.99
N GLU A 291 -26.84 -25.45 21.63
CA GLU A 291 -27.83 -26.40 21.11
C GLU A 291 -27.50 -26.85 19.67
N ILE A 292 -26.90 -25.97 18.86
CA ILE A 292 -26.38 -26.30 17.53
C ILE A 292 -25.17 -27.23 17.64
N GLN A 293 -24.25 -26.98 18.57
CA GLN A 293 -23.08 -27.85 18.78
C GLN A 293 -23.47 -29.26 19.22
N ASP A 294 -24.47 -29.41 20.11
CA ASP A 294 -24.95 -30.72 20.54
C ASP A 294 -25.62 -31.51 19.41
N ARG A 295 -26.35 -30.83 18.52
CA ARG A 295 -26.97 -31.49 17.35
C ARG A 295 -25.94 -31.91 16.31
N ILE A 296 -24.92 -31.10 16.07
CA ILE A 296 -23.78 -31.45 15.20
C ILE A 296 -23.02 -32.66 15.78
N LYS A 297 -22.85 -32.71 17.11
CA LYS A 297 -22.19 -33.83 17.78
C LYS A 297 -22.98 -35.14 17.64
N LYS A 298 -24.30 -35.11 17.85
CA LYS A 298 -25.18 -36.27 17.63
C LYS A 298 -25.25 -36.72 16.16
N ALA A 299 -25.16 -35.80 15.20
CA ALA A 299 -25.12 -36.13 13.78
C ALA A 299 -23.79 -36.81 13.38
N LYS A 300 -22.66 -36.37 13.96
CA LYS A 300 -21.35 -37.02 13.79
C LYS A 300 -21.31 -38.42 14.39
N GLU A 301 -21.91 -38.63 15.57
CA GLU A 301 -22.01 -39.96 16.21
C GLU A 301 -22.84 -40.96 15.38
N LYS A 302 -23.81 -40.47 14.59
CA LYS A 302 -24.60 -41.29 13.66
C LYS A 302 -23.94 -41.49 12.28
N GLY A 303 -22.70 -41.04 12.09
CA GLY A 303 -21.94 -41.24 10.86
C GLY A 303 -22.42 -40.41 9.65
N ILE A 304 -23.27 -39.41 9.87
CA ILE A 304 -23.81 -38.54 8.81
C ILE A 304 -22.74 -37.49 8.46
N LYS A 305 -22.19 -37.56 7.24
CA LYS A 305 -21.12 -36.65 6.78
C LYS A 305 -21.63 -35.41 6.03
N MET A 306 -22.88 -35.38 5.58
CA MET A 306 -23.50 -34.22 4.92
C MET A 306 -24.96 -34.09 5.35
N VAL A 307 -25.39 -32.87 5.65
CA VAL A 307 -26.78 -32.53 5.98
C VAL A 307 -27.34 -31.70 4.82
N PRO A 308 -28.50 -32.08 4.24
CA PRO A 308 -29.16 -31.28 3.21
C PRO A 308 -29.47 -29.87 3.70
N ILE A 309 -29.32 -28.87 2.82
CA ILE A 309 -29.54 -27.45 3.13
C ILE A 309 -30.98 -27.20 3.63
N GLU A 310 -31.95 -27.96 3.12
CA GLU A 310 -33.37 -27.88 3.51
C GLU A 310 -33.62 -28.17 5.00
N ASP A 311 -32.83 -29.06 5.62
CA ASP A 311 -32.94 -29.38 7.05
C ASP A 311 -32.37 -28.25 7.93
N ILE A 312 -31.38 -27.51 7.41
CA ILE A 312 -30.77 -26.34 8.07
C ILE A 312 -31.74 -25.15 7.99
N GLU A 313 -32.38 -24.95 6.84
CA GLU A 313 -33.38 -23.90 6.62
C GLU A 313 -34.63 -24.11 7.49
N SER A 314 -35.09 -25.36 7.63
CA SER A 314 -36.22 -25.70 8.51
C SER A 314 -35.93 -25.37 9.98
N ALA A 315 -34.70 -25.64 10.44
CA ALA A 315 -34.28 -25.31 11.80
C ALA A 315 -34.15 -23.80 12.04
N LEU A 316 -33.74 -23.04 11.02
CA LEU A 316 -33.70 -21.57 11.05
C LEU A 316 -35.10 -20.93 11.02
N ALA A 317 -36.03 -21.49 10.24
CA ALA A 317 -37.40 -20.98 10.12
C ALA A 317 -38.22 -21.13 11.42
N GLN A 318 -37.96 -22.18 12.22
CA GLN A 318 -38.59 -22.34 13.54
C GLN A 318 -38.12 -21.30 14.57
N ILE A 319 -36.99 -20.63 14.33
CA ILE A 319 -36.37 -19.67 15.26
C ILE A 319 -36.73 -18.22 14.91
N THR A 320 -36.97 -17.91 13.63
CA THR A 320 -37.32 -16.54 13.19
C THR A 320 -38.81 -16.22 13.26
N GLY A 321 -39.67 -17.19 13.59
CA GLY A 321 -41.11 -17.00 13.73
C GLY A 321 -41.81 -16.61 12.41
N ALA A 322 -41.18 -16.84 11.27
CA ALA A 322 -41.78 -16.59 9.96
C ALA A 322 -42.43 -17.88 9.44
N GLY A 323 -43.70 -18.08 9.77
CA GLY A 323 -44.50 -19.15 9.21
C GLY A 323 -45.95 -18.75 9.01
N SER A 324 -46.29 -18.21 7.83
CA SER A 324 -47.53 -18.56 7.12
C SER A 324 -47.68 -17.81 5.79
N GLY A 325 -47.77 -18.56 4.68
CA GLY A 325 -48.69 -18.25 3.58
C GLY A 325 -48.07 -18.03 2.19
N ALA A 326 -48.06 -19.07 1.35
CA ALA A 326 -48.91 -19.14 0.15
C ALA A 326 -48.58 -20.37 -0.70
N ASN A 327 -49.60 -21.23 -0.86
CA ASN A 327 -49.68 -22.31 -1.84
C ASN A 327 -49.57 -21.77 -3.28
N SER A 328 -48.77 -22.42 -4.13
CA SER A 328 -49.11 -22.57 -5.54
C SER A 328 -48.65 -23.93 -6.07
N LYS A 329 -49.58 -24.62 -6.73
CA LYS A 329 -49.40 -25.94 -7.37
C LYS A 329 -48.93 -25.76 -8.81
N SER A 330 -48.28 -26.82 -9.31
CA SER A 330 -48.11 -27.24 -10.72
C SER A 330 -46.95 -26.55 -11.47
N THR A 331 -46.14 -27.20 -12.30
CA THR A 331 -46.31 -28.41 -13.12
C THR A 331 -44.96 -29.09 -13.42
N LYS A 332 -45.05 -30.38 -13.74
CA LYS A 332 -44.00 -31.30 -14.21
C LYS A 332 -43.20 -30.75 -15.41
N GLY A 333 -41.90 -31.04 -15.43
CA GLY A 333 -41.02 -30.89 -16.59
C GLY A 333 -39.80 -31.81 -16.49
N THR A 334 -39.89 -32.94 -17.19
CA THR A 334 -38.90 -34.02 -17.32
C THR A 334 -37.67 -33.61 -18.13
N SER A 335 -36.46 -34.04 -17.73
CA SER A 335 -35.44 -34.76 -18.56
C SER A 335 -34.12 -34.83 -17.79
N ARG A 336 -33.72 -35.99 -17.25
CA ARG A 336 -32.81 -36.99 -17.90
C ARG A 336 -31.61 -36.31 -18.59
N ALA A 337 -30.44 -36.30 -17.96
CA ALA A 337 -29.43 -37.36 -18.00
C ALA A 337 -28.87 -37.63 -19.41
N CYS A 338 -27.59 -37.31 -19.64
CA CYS A 338 -26.62 -38.30 -20.13
C CYS A 338 -25.18 -37.75 -20.03
N LEU A 339 -24.30 -38.55 -19.44
CA LEU A 339 -22.87 -38.59 -19.74
C LEU A 339 -22.65 -38.79 -21.24
N LEU A 340 -21.59 -38.23 -21.81
CA LEU A 340 -20.55 -38.98 -22.51
C LEU A 340 -19.44 -38.04 -23.01
N GLN A 341 -18.21 -38.46 -22.71
CA GLN A 341 -16.91 -38.18 -23.35
C GLN A 341 -16.35 -36.76 -23.36
#